data_AF-A0A653T7A3-F1
#
_entry.id   AF-A0A653T7A3-F1
#
_cell.length_a   1.000
_cell.length_b   1.000
_cell.length_c   1.000
_cell.angle_alpha   90.00
_cell.angle_beta   90.00
_cell.angle_gamma   90.00
#
_symmetry.space_group_name_H-M   'P 1'
#
loop_
_entity.id
_entity.type
_entity.pdbx_description
1 polymer ?
#
loop_
_entity_poly.entity_id
_entity_poly.type
_entity_poly.pdbx_seq_one_letter_code
_entity_poly.pdbx_strand_id
1 'polypeptide(L)' 'MSATVLETLLTTEEVAAQLGTRVGLLREWKYLDDKDNGHRGPKATKVGRLVRYKPSDIASWLDAQQVAS' A
#
# COMPACT_ATOMS: atom_id res chain seq x y z
N MET A 1 -17.22 -15.88 -18.08
CA MET A 1 -17.41 -15.87 -16.62
C MET A 1 -16.07 -15.52 -15.98
N SER A 2 -15.92 -14.31 -15.45
CA SER A 2 -14.69 -13.97 -14.72
C SER A 2 -14.85 -14.45 -13.29
N ALA A 3 -14.04 -15.42 -12.89
CA ALA A 3 -13.88 -15.75 -11.49
C ALA A 3 -13.36 -14.50 -10.79
N THR A 4 -14.12 -13.97 -9.84
CA THR A 4 -13.66 -12.90 -8.96
C THR A 4 -12.56 -13.52 -8.11
N VAL A 5 -11.31 -13.39 -8.55
CA VAL A 5 -10.15 -13.81 -7.77
C VAL A 5 -10.17 -12.93 -6.53
N LEU A 6 -10.36 -13.53 -5.35
CA LEU A 6 -10.21 -12.80 -4.09
C LEU A 6 -8.75 -12.35 -4.01
N GLU A 7 -8.51 -11.09 -4.35
CA GLU A 7 -7.17 -10.50 -4.31
C GLU A 7 -6.67 -10.59 -2.86
N THR A 8 -5.62 -11.39 -2.66
CA THR A 8 -5.09 -11.62 -1.32
C THR A 8 -4.44 -10.34 -0.84
N LEU A 9 -4.99 -9.77 0.22
CA LEU A 9 -4.48 -8.54 0.80
C LEU A 9 -3.16 -8.78 1.52
N LEU A 10 -2.18 -7.94 1.23
CA LEU A 10 -0.85 -8.00 1.83
C LEU A 10 -0.81 -7.27 3.17
N THR A 11 -0.02 -7.79 4.10
CA THR A 11 0.35 -7.16 5.37
C THR A 11 1.34 -6.01 5.15
N THR A 12 1.58 -5.20 6.19
CA THR A 12 2.58 -4.13 6.08
C THR A 12 3.99 -4.71 5.94
N GLU A 13 4.21 -5.86 6.57
CA GLU A 13 5.46 -6.61 6.57
C GLU A 13 5.78 -7.16 5.16
N GLU A 14 4.80 -7.76 4.50
CA GLU A 14 4.95 -8.27 3.12
C GLU A 14 5.23 -7.13 2.13
N VAL A 15 4.50 -6.02 2.22
CA VAL A 15 4.73 -4.87 1.35
C VAL A 15 6.09 -4.24 1.60
N ALA A 16 6.52 -4.12 2.85
CA ALA A 16 7.84 -3.62 3.18
C ALA A 16 8.95 -4.48 2.55
N ALA A 17 8.81 -5.80 2.65
CA ALA A 17 9.74 -6.74 2.03
C ALA A 17 9.75 -6.62 0.50
N GLN A 18 8.57 -6.52 -0.14
CA GLN A 18 8.46 -6.38 -1.59
C GLN A 18 9.06 -5.06 -2.11
N LEU A 19 8.85 -3.96 -1.39
CA LEU A 19 9.38 -2.64 -1.76
C LEU A 19 10.83 -2.41 -1.33
N GLY A 20 11.46 -3.38 -0.64
CA GLY A 20 12.82 -3.23 -0.11
C GLY A 20 12.94 -2.11 0.93
N THR A 21 11.90 -1.86 1.72
CA THR A 21 11.84 -0.79 2.72
C THR A 21 11.57 -1.31 4.13
N ARG A 22 11.63 -0.42 5.13
CA ARG A 22 11.32 -0.74 6.52
C ARG A 22 9.82 -0.63 6.80
N VAL A 23 9.25 -1.58 7.55
CA VAL A 23 7.84 -1.57 7.99
C VAL A 23 7.45 -0.25 8.66
N GLY A 24 8.36 0.32 9.45
CA GLY A 24 8.16 1.61 10.13
C GLY A 24 7.92 2.78 9.16
N LEU A 25 8.54 2.76 7.97
CA LEU A 25 8.36 3.81 6.97
C LEU A 25 6.95 3.76 6.37
N LEU A 26 6.44 2.56 6.05
CA LEU A 26 5.07 2.41 5.56
C LEU A 26 4.03 2.89 6.60
N ARG A 27 4.27 2.61 7.90
CA ARG A 27 3.41 3.10 8.98
C ARG A 27 3.46 4.63 9.11
N GLU A 28 4.65 5.19 8.99
CA GLU A 28 4.88 6.64 9.01
C GLU A 28 4.19 7.34 7.84
N TRP A 29 4.37 6.85 6.61
CA TRP A 29 3.67 7.36 5.43
C TRP A 29 2.17 7.33 5.61
N LYS A 30 1.61 6.18 6.02
CA LYS A 30 0.17 6.07 6.28
C LYS A 30 -0.30 7.09 7.32
N TYR A 31 0.46 7.28 8.41
CA TYR A 31 0.10 8.27 9.43
C TYR A 31 0.10 9.70 8.88
N LEU A 32 1.11 10.07 8.09
CA LEU A 32 1.20 11.39 7.50
C LEU A 32 0.12 11.61 6.44
N ASP A 33 -0.12 10.61 5.58
CA ASP A 33 -1.17 10.65 4.55
C ASP A 33 -2.57 10.77 5.18
N ASP A 34 -2.86 10.08 6.29
CA ASP A 34 -4.11 10.28 7.05
C ASP A 34 -4.22 11.70 7.64
N LYS A 35 -3.08 12.33 7.99
CA LYS A 35 -3.03 13.64 8.66
C LYS A 35 -3.20 14.80 7.69
N ASP A 36 -2.63 14.69 6.48
CA ASP A 36 -2.59 15.78 5.50
C ASP A 36 -3.16 15.42 4.12
N ASN A 37 -3.80 14.27 3.99
CA ASN A 37 -4.35 13.75 2.74
C ASN A 37 -3.29 13.61 1.63
N GLY A 38 -2.05 13.29 2.03
CA GLY A 38 -0.92 13.02 1.16
C GLY A 38 -0.98 11.66 0.45
N HIS A 39 0.03 11.41 -0.40
CA HIS A 39 0.17 10.19 -1.21
C HIS A 39 1.64 9.72 -1.22
N ARG A 40 2.22 9.56 -0.03
CA ARG A 40 3.64 9.19 0.11
C ARG A 40 3.89 7.72 -0.19
N GLY A 41 2.91 6.87 0.10
CA GLY A 41 3.01 5.43 -0.05
C GLY A 41 1.83 4.80 -0.78
N PRO A 42 1.89 3.47 -1.00
CA PRO A 42 0.77 2.73 -1.55
C PRO A 42 -0.45 2.84 -0.63
N LYS A 43 -1.65 2.83 -1.22
CA LYS A 43 -2.89 3.04 -0.49
C LYS A 43 -3.14 1.93 0.53
N ALA A 44 -3.21 2.32 1.81
CA ALA A 44 -3.52 1.41 2.89
C ALA A 44 -5.05 1.23 3.04
N THR A 45 -5.50 -0.01 3.11
CA THR A 45 -6.89 -0.39 3.42
C THR A 45 -6.99 -0.89 4.86
N LYS A 46 -7.93 -0.34 5.64
CA LYS A 46 -8.24 -0.87 6.98
C LYS A 46 -9.24 -2.03 6.87
N VAL A 47 -8.88 -3.18 7.46
CA VAL A 47 -9.76 -4.33 7.65
C VAL A 47 -9.91 -4.53 9.16
N GLY A 48 -10.93 -3.89 9.74
CA GLY A 48 -11.04 -3.75 11.19
C GLY A 48 -9.84 -3.01 11.78
N ARG A 49 -9.08 -3.70 12.65
CA ARG A 49 -7.84 -3.16 13.25
C ARG A 49 -6.59 -3.42 12.39
N LEU A 50 -6.71 -4.19 11.32
CA LEU A 50 -5.58 -4.59 10.49
C LEU A 50 -5.35 -3.57 9.37
N VAL A 51 -4.09 -3.22 9.16
CA VAL A 51 -3.65 -2.50 7.96
C VAL A 51 -3.27 -3.52 6.90
N ARG A 52 -3.85 -3.35 5.71
CA ARG A 52 -3.71 -4.24 4.58
C ARG A 52 -3.52 -3.44 3.29
N TYR A 53 -2.92 -4.05 2.29
CA TYR A 53 -2.66 -3.44 1.00
C TYR A 53 -3.19 -4.33 -0.11
N LYS A 54 -3.82 -3.71 -1.11
CA LYS A 54 -4.16 -4.41 -2.35
C LYS A 54 -2.93 -4.40 -3.27
N PRO A 55 -2.56 -5.53 -3.87
CA PRO A 55 -1.53 -5.57 -4.90
C PRO A 55 -1.74 -4.52 -6.00
N SER A 56 -2.98 -4.36 -6.48
CA SER A 56 -3.37 -3.34 -7.46
C SER A 56 -3.09 -1.88 -7.03
N ASP A 57 -3.33 -1.54 -5.76
CA ASP A 57 -3.03 -0.20 -5.22
C ASP A 57 -1.52 0.05 -5.09
N ILE A 58 -0.73 -1.00 -4.81
CA ILE A 58 0.74 -0.92 -4.78
C ILE A 58 1.28 -0.68 -6.18
N ALA A 59 0.82 -1.45 -7.16
CA ALA A 59 1.23 -1.29 -8.56
C ALA A 59 0.91 0.12 -9.08
N SER A 60 -0.32 0.59 -8.84
CA SER A 60 -0.75 1.93 -9.26
C SER A 60 0.11 3.04 -8.64
N TRP A 61 0.52 2.88 -7.38
CA TRP A 61 1.41 3.83 -6.72
C TRP A 61 2.82 3.81 -7.34
N LEU A 62 3.38 2.62 -7.60
CA LEU A 62 4.70 2.48 -8.26
C LEU A 62 4.70 3.13 -9.64
N ASP A 63 3.66 2.89 -10.43
CA ASP A 63 3.51 3.47 -11.77
C ASP A 63 3.47 5.01 -11.68
N ALA A 64 2.75 5.56 -10.70
CA ALA A 64 2.70 7.01 -10.48
C ALA A 64 4.06 7.61 -10.09
N GLN A 65 4.93 6.87 -9.39
CA GLN A 65 6.29 7.32 -9.08
C GLN A 65 7.20 7.33 -10.32
N GLN A 66 7.03 6.36 -11.23
CA GLN A 66 7.81 6.30 -12.47
C GLN A 66 7.50 7.46 -13.43
N VAL A 67 6.24 7.91 -13.48
CA VAL A 67 5.84 9.06 -14.31
C VAL A 67 6.36 10.38 -13.74
N ALA A 68 6.74 10.42 -12.46
CA ALA A 68 7.27 11.60 -11.78
C ALA A 68 8.82 11.71 -11.83
N SER A 69 9.51 10.73 -12.42
CA SER A 69 10.98 10.71 -12.62
C SER A 69 11.35 11.05 -14.06
#